data_AF-A0A1T5GSU1-F1
#
_entry.id   AF-A0A1T5GSU1-F1
#
_cell.length_a   1.000
_cell.length_b   1.000
_cell.length_c   1.000
_cell.angle_alpha   90.00
_cell.angle_beta   90.00
_cell.angle_gamma   90.00
#
_symmetry.space_group_name_H-M   'P 1'
#
loop_
_entity.id
_entity.type
_entity.pdbx_description
1 polymer ?
#
loop_
_entity_poly.entity_id
_entity_poly.type
_entity_poly.pdbx_seq_one_letter_code
_entity_poly.pdbx_strand_id
1 'polypeptide(L)' 'MQRFKSQGQAQRFVSTHSAICNAFNLQRHLVSRKTLRTFRTAAMAEWNAASAAAA' A
#
# COMPACT_ATOMS: atom_id res chain seq x y z
N MET A 1 15.06 7.47 9.01
CA MET A 1 13.92 6.70 9.54
C MET A 1 13.62 7.26 10.92
N GLN A 2 12.45 7.87 11.14
CA GLN A 2 12.06 8.37 12.48
C GLN A 2 12.01 7.20 13.46
N ARG A 3 12.49 7.40 14.70
CA ARG A 3 12.56 6.34 15.71
C ARG A 3 11.22 6.26 16.46
N PHE A 4 10.66 5.06 16.59
CA PHE A 4 9.47 4.85 17.42
C PHE A 4 9.84 4.78 18.90
N LYS A 5 9.02 5.40 19.75
CA LYS A 5 9.20 5.39 21.21
C LYS A 5 8.87 4.04 21.85
N SER A 6 8.06 3.21 21.19
CA SER A 6 7.70 1.87 21.66
C SER A 6 7.36 0.92 20.51
N GLN A 7 7.39 -0.38 20.80
CA GLN A 7 7.01 -1.42 19.84
C GLN A 7 5.55 -1.29 19.38
N GLY A 8 4.62 -0.93 20.28
CA GLY A 8 3.21 -0.74 19.92
C GLY A 8 2.99 0.40 18.92
N GLN A 9 3.78 1.47 19.01
CA GLN A 9 3.74 2.57 18.02
C GLN A 9 4.28 2.12 16.67
N ALA A 10 5.39 1.36 16.67
CA ALA A 10 5.93 0.77 15.46
C ALA A 10 4.94 -0.19 14.80
N GLN A 11 4.27 -1.04 15.59
CA GLN A 11 3.30 -2.00 15.10
C GLN A 11 2.12 -1.31 14.44
N ARG A 12 1.53 -0.30 15.09
CA ARG A 12 0.44 0.49 14.50
C ARG A 12 0.87 1.16 13.20
N PHE A 13 2.05 1.78 13.22
CA PHE A 13 2.59 2.43 12.03
C PHE A 13 2.75 1.46 10.86
N VAL A 14 3.41 0.31 11.09
CA VAL A 14 3.65 -0.71 10.06
C VAL A 14 2.35 -1.35 9.60
N SER A 15 1.42 -1.66 10.51
CA SER A 15 0.12 -2.25 10.16
C SER A 15 -0.66 -1.34 9.21
N THR A 16 -0.71 -0.02 9.46
CA THR A 16 -1.40 0.93 8.57
C THR A 16 -0.65 1.11 7.24
N HIS A 17 0.68 1.27 7.27
CA HIS A 17 1.45 1.59 6.07
C HIS A 17 1.72 0.38 5.17
N SER A 18 1.79 -0.82 5.74
CA SER A 18 2.07 -2.06 4.99
C SER A 18 0.97 -2.39 3.98
N ALA A 19 -0.30 -2.14 4.28
CA ALA A 19 -1.40 -2.33 3.34
C ALA A 19 -1.22 -1.48 2.07
N ILE A 20 -0.84 -0.20 2.25
CA ILE A 20 -0.58 0.73 1.15
C ILE A 20 0.67 0.29 0.36
N CYS A 21 1.76 -0.01 1.07
CA CYS A 21 2.99 -0.46 0.41
C CYS A 21 2.79 -1.77 -0.36
N ASN A 22 2.05 -2.73 0.17
CA ASN A 22 1.80 -3.99 -0.52
C ASN A 22 0.99 -3.80 -1.81
N ALA A 23 -0.05 -2.95 -1.78
CA ALA A 23 -0.88 -2.68 -2.95
C ALA A 23 -0.15 -1.90 -4.05
N PHE A 24 0.76 -0.99 -3.69
CA PHE A 24 1.36 -0.03 -4.63
C PHE A 24 2.86 -0.20 -4.90
N ASN A 25 3.58 -1.06 -4.15
CA ASN A 25 4.99 -1.35 -4.37
C ASN A 25 5.21 -2.33 -5.54
N LEU A 26 4.63 -1.97 -6.68
CA LEU A 26 4.83 -2.64 -7.95
C LEU A 26 6.26 -2.34 -8.40
N GLN A 27 7.05 -3.38 -8.66
CA GLN A 27 8.44 -3.26 -9.11
C GLN A 27 8.46 -2.68 -10.53
N ARG A 28 8.31 -1.35 -10.63
CA ARG A 28 8.10 -0.61 -11.89
C ARG A 28 9.20 -0.79 -12.92
N HIS A 29 10.38 -1.21 -12.48
CA HIS A 29 11.55 -1.48 -13.32
C HIS A 29 11.53 -2.89 -13.93
N LEU A 30 10.67 -3.79 -13.43
CA LEU A 30 10.50 -5.14 -13.98
C LEU A 30 9.30 -5.27 -14.92
N VAL A 31 8.49 -4.23 -15.07
CA VAL A 31 7.24 -4.29 -15.84
C VAL A 31 7.15 -3.16 -16.87
N SER A 32 6.46 -3.42 -17.97
CA SER A 32 6.17 -2.39 -18.95
C SER A 32 5.27 -1.29 -18.37
N ARG A 33 5.30 -0.10 -18.97
CA ARG A 33 4.39 1.00 -18.59
C ARG A 33 2.91 0.61 -18.72
N LYS A 34 2.56 -0.21 -19.72
CA LYS A 34 1.18 -0.71 -19.91
C LYS A 34 0.76 -1.60 -18.73
N THR A 35 1.59 -2.57 -18.39
CA THR A 35 1.39 -3.49 -17.26
C THR A 35 1.27 -2.71 -15.94
N LEU A 36 2.16 -1.73 -15.72
CA LEU A 36 2.11 -0.86 -14.54
C LEU A 36 0.78 -0.11 -14.42
N ARG A 37 0.22 0.41 -15.53
CA ARG A 37 -1.09 1.10 -15.51
C ARG A 37 -2.21 0.15 -15.09
N THR A 38 -2.24 -1.06 -15.63
CA THR A 38 -3.25 -2.08 -15.26
C THR A 38 -3.19 -2.39 -13.77
N PHE A 39 -2.00 -2.67 -13.24
CA PHE A 39 -1.83 -2.96 -11.82
C PHE A 39 -2.21 -1.78 -10.92
N ARG A 40 -1.89 -0.54 -11.32
CA ARG A 40 -2.32 0.65 -10.57
C ARG A 40 -3.83 0.83 -10.55
N THR A 41 -4.52 0.56 -11.66
CA THR A 41 -5.99 0.63 -11.70
C THR A 41 -6.61 -0.41 -10.78
N ALA A 42 -6.11 -1.65 -10.81
CA ALA A 42 -6.57 -2.71 -9.92
C ALA A 42 -6.34 -2.37 -8.44
N ALA A 43 -5.13 -1.91 -8.09
CA ALA A 43 -4.81 -1.49 -6.72
C ALA A 43 -5.69 -0.34 -6.21
N MET A 44 -6.05 0.62 -7.08
CA MET A 44 -6.99 1.69 -6.72
C MET A 44 -8.41 1.18 -6.49
N ALA A 45 -8.88 0.22 -7.30
CA ALA A 45 -10.20 -0.37 -7.12
C ALA A 45 -10.29 -1.12 -5.77
N GLU A 46 -9.27 -1.92 -5.46
CA GLU A 46 -9.13 -2.61 -4.17
C GLU A 46 -9.12 -1.61 -3.00
N TRP A 47 -8.32 -0.54 -3.11
CA TRP A 47 -8.23 0.50 -2.09
C TRP A 47 -9.57 1.19 -1.85
N ASN A 48 -10.30 1.53 -2.91
CA ASN A 48 -11.61 2.17 -2.79
C ASN A 48 -12.63 1.24 -2.13
N ALA A 49 -12.63 -0.06 -2.47
CA ALA A 49 -13.51 -1.04 -1.85
C ALA A 49 -13.21 -1.22 -0.35
N ALA A 50 -11.93 -1.38 0.00
CA ALA A 50 -11.49 -1.52 1.39
C ALA A 50 -11.76 -0.26 2.23
N SER A 51 -11.55 0.92 1.65
CA SER A 51 -11.80 2.20 2.34
C SER A 51 -13.28 2.50 2.49
N ALA A 52 -14.12 2.10 1.52
CA ALA A 52 -15.57 2.22 1.62
C ALA A 52 -16.17 1.28 2.68
N ALA A 53 -15.59 0.08 2.87
CA ALA A 53 -16.01 -0.84 3.92
C ALA A 53 -15.62 -0.40 5.35
N ALA A 54 -14.70 0.56 5.47
CA ALA A 54 -14.24 1.12 6.73
C ALA A 54 -14.92 2.45 7.11
N ALA A 55 -15.76 3.00 6.23
CA ALA A 55 -16.53 4.24 6.41
C ALA A 55 -17.91 3.97 7.01
#